data_AF-A0A3B8ULI7-F1
#
_entry.id   AF-A0A3B8ULI7-F1
#
_cell.length_a   1.000
_cell.length_b   1.000
_cell.length_c   1.000
_cell.angle_alpha   90.00
_cell.angle_beta   90.00
_cell.angle_gamma   90.00
#
_symmetry.space_group_name_H-M   'P 1'
#
loop_
_entity.id
_entity.type
_entity.pdbx_description
1 polymer ?
#
loop_
_entity_poly.entity_id
_entity_poly.type
_entity_poly.pdbx_seq_one_letter_code
_entity_poly.pdbx_strand_id
1 'polypeptide(L)'
;AAVGAVVMIGALQPRGDLITGEPGASQPIALADGSAIRLNGQSQVRVDLGAQERLLRLKGEGFFEVAPDKSRPFSVEVDGVRVTAVGTRFNVDQRQMPAGKTVEVVVFEGVVKVRSGRGMTMMVHAGQRATVSGGVVERVSLIRPEAEMDVPSWAKGWLEFNEASMASVVEDLQRATGVKVRLVGAPVERALISGRFSADQPENALAAMVRLHGFKLTRQGADQFEISEG
;
A
#
# COMPACT_ATOMS: atom_id res chain seq x y z
N ALA A 1 5.56 29.88 -3.55
CA ALA A 1 6.16 28.71 -4.22
C ALA A 1 6.93 27.94 -3.16
N ALA A 2 6.34 26.87 -2.61
CA ALA A 2 7.01 26.03 -1.63
C ALA A 2 7.92 25.05 -2.37
N VAL A 3 9.22 25.21 -2.20
CA VAL A 3 10.24 24.30 -2.74
C VAL A 3 10.15 23.03 -1.90
N GLY A 4 9.52 21.99 -2.46
CA GLY A 4 9.47 20.67 -1.83
C GLY A 4 10.89 20.12 -1.72
N ALA A 5 11.39 19.99 -0.49
CA ALA A 5 12.68 19.38 -0.24
C ALA A 5 12.63 17.91 -0.66
N VAL A 6 13.33 17.58 -1.74
CA VAL A 6 13.68 16.20 -2.07
C VAL A 6 14.79 15.80 -1.11
N VAL A 7 14.53 14.84 -0.22
CA VAL A 7 15.60 14.25 0.59
C VAL A 7 16.47 13.41 -0.35
N MET A 8 17.52 14.04 -0.89
CA MET A 8 18.58 13.34 -1.61
C MET A 8 19.42 12.61 -0.57
N ILE A 9 18.99 11.40 -0.18
CA ILE A 9 19.87 10.48 0.54
C ILE A 9 21.01 10.18 -0.43
N GLY A 10 22.23 10.62 -0.08
CA GLY A 10 23.42 10.45 -0.90
C GLY A 10 23.56 9.01 -1.37
N ALA A 11 23.94 8.85 -2.65
CA ALA A 11 23.96 7.60 -3.41
C ALA A 11 24.24 6.36 -2.55
N LEU A 12 23.16 5.72 -2.10
CA LEU A 12 23.21 4.43 -1.42
C LEU A 12 23.81 3.41 -2.39
N GLN A 13 24.95 2.82 -2.01
CA GLN A 13 25.63 1.82 -2.82
C GLN A 13 24.87 0.48 -2.72
N PRO A 14 24.45 -0.13 -3.85
CA PRO A 14 23.28 -0.99 -3.86
C PRO A 14 23.64 -2.45 -3.63
N ARG A 15 23.62 -2.91 -2.36
CA ARG A 15 23.28 -4.30 -2.01
C ARG A 15 22.71 -4.36 -0.59
N GLY A 16 21.40 -4.52 -0.48
CA GLY A 16 20.75 -4.97 0.76
C GLY A 16 20.18 -3.90 1.67
N ASP A 17 20.06 -2.65 1.20
CA ASP A 17 19.47 -1.56 1.98
C ASP A 17 18.03 -1.87 2.36
N LEU A 18 17.76 -1.81 3.66
CA LEU A 18 16.42 -1.87 4.20
C LEU A 18 15.90 -0.43 4.32
N ILE A 19 14.86 -0.14 3.56
CA ILE A 19 14.16 1.14 3.59
C ILE A 19 12.85 0.92 4.34
N THR A 20 12.54 1.78 5.30
CA THR A 20 11.31 1.76 6.09
C THR A 20 10.40 2.91 5.69
N GLY A 21 9.10 2.64 5.60
CA GLY A 21 8.08 3.67 5.40
C GLY A 21 7.71 4.32 6.72
N GLU A 22 7.83 5.63 6.79
CA GLU A 22 7.41 6.42 7.95
C GLU A 22 5.93 6.81 7.80
N PRO A 23 5.12 6.74 8.86
CA PRO A 23 3.75 7.22 8.81
C PRO A 23 3.67 8.70 8.39
N GLY A 24 2.68 9.06 7.58
CA GLY A 24 2.51 10.40 7.02
C GLY A 24 3.55 10.81 5.97
N ALA A 25 4.61 10.03 5.76
CA ALA A 25 5.65 10.32 4.78
C ALA A 25 5.38 9.55 3.47
N SER A 26 4.85 10.23 2.46
CA SER A 26 4.65 9.68 1.11
C SER A 26 5.71 10.13 0.10
N GLN A 27 6.83 10.68 0.56
CA GLN A 27 7.86 11.21 -0.34
C GLN A 27 8.51 10.09 -1.17
N PRO A 28 8.77 10.33 -2.47
CA PRO A 28 9.44 9.36 -3.32
C PRO A 28 10.92 9.25 -2.95
N ILE A 29 11.41 8.02 -2.89
CA ILE A 29 12.80 7.65 -2.66
C ILE A 29 13.37 7.22 -4.02
N ALA A 30 14.33 7.98 -4.52
CA ALA A 30 15.01 7.66 -5.79
C ALA A 30 16.01 6.52 -5.59
N LEU A 31 16.02 5.58 -6.54
CA LEU A 31 16.97 4.47 -6.59
C LEU A 31 18.09 4.74 -7.61
N ALA A 32 19.20 4.01 -7.45
CA ALA A 32 20.38 4.17 -8.30
C ALA A 32 20.16 3.74 -9.77
N ASP A 33 19.10 2.99 -10.08
CA ASP A 33 18.73 2.58 -11.43
C ASP A 33 17.80 3.59 -12.14
N GLY A 34 17.47 4.71 -11.49
CA GLY A 34 16.54 5.72 -11.98
C GLY A 34 15.07 5.43 -11.66
N SER A 35 14.76 4.31 -11.00
CA SER A 35 13.42 4.05 -10.48
C SER A 35 13.15 4.86 -9.20
N ALA A 36 11.89 4.98 -8.81
CA ALA A 36 11.50 5.58 -7.54
C ALA A 36 10.51 4.69 -6.77
N ILE A 37 10.56 4.76 -5.44
CA ILE A 37 9.67 4.04 -4.53
C ILE A 37 8.98 5.03 -3.60
N ARG A 38 7.68 4.89 -3.38
CA ARG A 38 7.00 5.42 -2.18
C ARG A 38 6.60 4.23 -1.31
N LEU A 39 6.89 4.29 -0.01
CA LEU A 39 6.44 3.28 0.95
C LEU A 39 5.35 3.87 1.83
N ASN A 40 4.26 3.14 2.01
CA ASN A 40 3.29 3.51 3.02
C ASN A 40 3.90 3.28 4.42
N GLY A 41 3.33 3.88 5.47
CA GLY A 41 3.83 3.68 6.83
C GLY A 41 3.84 2.19 7.22
N GLN A 42 4.64 1.82 8.23
CA GLN A 42 4.81 0.43 8.69
C GLN A 42 5.21 -0.58 7.59
N SER A 43 5.66 -0.10 6.43
CA SER A 43 6.13 -0.93 5.32
C SER A 43 7.65 -0.96 5.30
N GLN A 44 8.22 -2.01 4.71
CA GLN A 44 9.66 -2.16 4.58
C GLN A 44 9.99 -2.76 3.23
N VAL A 45 11.03 -2.27 2.59
CA VAL A 45 11.55 -2.87 1.36
C VAL A 45 13.05 -3.06 1.46
N ARG A 46 13.51 -4.25 1.11
CA ARG A 46 14.94 -4.51 0.88
C ARG A 46 15.23 -4.42 -0.61
N VAL A 47 16.19 -3.58 -0.99
CA VAL A 47 16.54 -3.32 -2.40
C VAL A 47 17.85 -4.01 -2.79
N ASP A 48 17.82 -4.74 -3.90
CA ASP A 48 18.98 -5.38 -4.52
C ASP A 48 19.00 -5.09 -6.03
N LEU A 49 19.88 -4.18 -6.46
CA LEU A 49 20.02 -3.78 -7.87
C LEU A 49 21.19 -4.53 -8.50
N GLY A 50 20.95 -5.80 -8.84
CA GLY A 50 21.92 -6.68 -9.46
C GLY A 50 22.20 -6.36 -10.94
N ALA A 51 23.21 -7.04 -11.49
CA ALA A 51 23.60 -6.91 -12.89
C ALA A 51 22.62 -7.60 -13.86
N GLN A 52 21.87 -8.60 -13.38
CA GLN A 52 20.94 -9.39 -14.20
C GLN A 52 19.46 -9.15 -13.83
N GLU A 53 19.19 -8.74 -12.59
CA GLU A 53 17.85 -8.42 -12.12
C GLU A 53 17.88 -7.33 -11.06
N ARG A 54 16.79 -6.58 -10.94
CA ARG A 54 16.54 -5.62 -9.86
C ARG A 54 15.46 -6.22 -8.96
N LEU A 55 15.83 -6.70 -7.79
CA LEU A 55 14.96 -7.46 -6.90
C LEU A 55 14.67 -6.67 -5.61
N LEU A 56 13.40 -6.46 -5.34
CA LEU A 56 12.91 -5.80 -4.14
C LEU A 56 12.09 -6.79 -3.32
N ARG A 57 12.33 -6.85 -2.02
CA ARG A 57 11.54 -7.69 -1.09
C ARG A 57 10.73 -6.80 -0.18
N LEU A 58 9.41 -6.80 -0.36
CA LEU A 58 8.47 -5.91 0.31
C LEU A 58 7.75 -6.63 1.46
N LYS A 59 7.53 -5.88 2.54
CA LYS A 59 6.54 -6.14 3.58
C LYS A 59 5.65 -4.90 3.71
N GLY A 60 4.33 -5.07 3.73
CA GLY A 60 3.38 -3.96 3.70
C GLY A 60 3.08 -3.46 2.29
N GLU A 61 3.03 -2.15 2.11
CA GLU A 61 2.55 -1.51 0.89
C GLU A 61 3.59 -0.56 0.27
N GLY A 62 3.76 -0.66 -1.05
CA GLY A 62 4.70 0.17 -1.80
C GLY A 62 4.21 0.50 -3.20
N PHE A 63 4.46 1.73 -3.62
CA PHE A 63 4.26 2.21 -4.97
C PHE A 63 5.59 2.37 -5.69
N PHE A 64 5.67 1.85 -6.91
CA PHE A 64 6.90 1.72 -7.68
C PHE A 64 6.74 2.42 -9.03
N GLU A 65 7.67 3.33 -9.31
CA GLU A 65 7.82 4.00 -10.60
C GLU A 65 9.12 3.48 -11.23
N VAL A 66 8.99 2.49 -12.11
CA VAL A 66 10.13 1.72 -12.60
C VAL A 66 10.71 2.33 -13.86
N ALA A 67 12.00 2.68 -13.81
CA ALA A 67 12.75 3.09 -14.99
C ALA A 67 12.83 1.94 -16.02
N PRO A 68 12.57 2.21 -17.32
CA PRO A 68 12.65 1.21 -18.35
C PRO A 68 14.05 0.59 -18.49
N ASP A 69 14.14 -0.73 -18.31
CA ASP A 69 15.36 -1.51 -18.57
C ASP A 69 14.96 -2.95 -18.86
N LYS A 70 14.97 -3.33 -20.15
CA LYS A 70 14.60 -4.67 -20.62
C LYS A 70 15.66 -5.72 -20.29
N SER A 71 16.91 -5.30 -20.09
CA SER A 71 18.03 -6.21 -19.82
C SER A 71 18.05 -6.67 -18.36
N ARG A 72 17.50 -5.86 -17.45
CA ARG A 72 17.42 -6.15 -16.02
C ARG A 72 15.98 -5.95 -15.53
N PRO A 73 15.13 -7.00 -15.52
CA PRO A 73 13.76 -6.89 -15.06
C PRO A 73 13.69 -6.42 -13.61
N PHE A 74 12.68 -5.61 -13.29
CA PHE A 74 12.39 -5.14 -11.94
C PHE A 74 11.36 -6.05 -11.30
N SER A 75 11.69 -6.72 -10.20
CA SER A 75 10.79 -7.65 -9.51
C SER A 75 10.56 -7.25 -8.06
N VAL A 76 9.30 -7.21 -7.64
CA VAL A 76 8.89 -7.06 -6.25
C VAL A 76 8.39 -8.41 -5.74
N GLU A 77 8.95 -8.89 -4.64
CA GLU A 77 8.51 -10.10 -3.94
C GLU A 77 7.80 -9.73 -2.65
N VAL A 78 6.60 -10.28 -2.47
CA VAL A 78 5.78 -10.11 -1.28
C VAL A 78 4.96 -11.37 -1.05
N ASP A 79 5.03 -11.96 0.14
CA ASP A 79 4.23 -13.13 0.54
C ASP A 79 4.22 -14.30 -0.48
N GLY A 80 5.36 -14.56 -1.13
CA GLY A 80 5.49 -15.60 -2.16
C GLY A 80 4.94 -15.22 -3.55
N VAL A 81 4.37 -14.02 -3.70
CA VAL A 81 3.99 -13.42 -4.99
C VAL A 81 5.18 -12.65 -5.56
N ARG A 82 5.45 -12.84 -6.85
CA ARG A 82 6.46 -12.07 -7.59
C ARG A 82 5.79 -11.22 -8.66
N VAL A 83 5.98 -9.91 -8.58
CA VAL A 83 5.48 -8.93 -9.56
C VAL A 83 6.65 -8.41 -10.36
N THR A 84 6.68 -8.66 -11.66
CA THR A 84 7.78 -8.26 -12.55
C THR A 84 7.35 -7.18 -13.54
N ALA A 85 8.15 -6.13 -13.62
CA ALA A 85 7.97 -4.92 -14.40
C ALA A 85 9.20 -4.65 -15.31
N VAL A 86 8.97 -3.92 -16.40
CA VAL A 86 10.01 -3.52 -17.37
C VAL A 86 9.99 -2.01 -17.67
N GLY A 87 9.14 -1.25 -16.98
CA GLY A 87 8.89 0.18 -17.21
C GLY A 87 7.42 0.49 -16.93
N THR A 88 7.06 0.58 -15.65
CA THR A 88 5.66 0.61 -15.20
C THR A 88 5.49 1.41 -13.93
N ARG A 89 4.28 1.91 -13.71
CA ARG A 89 3.84 2.50 -12.44
C ARG A 89 2.81 1.58 -11.82
N PHE A 90 3.10 1.02 -10.64
CA PHE A 90 2.24 0.04 -9.99
C PHE A 90 2.36 0.10 -8.46
N ASN A 91 1.29 -0.29 -7.77
CA ASN A 91 1.25 -0.48 -6.33
C ASN A 91 1.15 -1.96 -5.99
N VAL A 92 1.82 -2.34 -4.91
CA VAL A 92 1.73 -3.67 -4.31
C VAL A 92 1.39 -3.48 -2.85
N ASP A 93 0.30 -4.10 -2.40
CA ASP A 93 -0.21 -4.00 -1.04
C ASP A 93 -0.41 -5.39 -0.44
N GLN A 94 0.28 -5.66 0.69
CA GLN A 94 0.06 -6.83 1.51
C GLN A 94 -0.98 -6.53 2.60
N ARG A 95 -2.17 -7.11 2.45
CA ARG A 95 -3.28 -6.95 3.40
C ARG A 95 -3.51 -8.19 4.24
N GLN A 96 -3.92 -7.99 5.49
CA GLN A 96 -4.46 -9.04 6.32
C GLN A 96 -5.99 -9.09 6.14
N MET A 97 -6.49 -10.19 5.57
CA MET A 97 -7.92 -10.45 5.44
C MET A 97 -8.34 -11.55 6.44
N PRO A 98 -9.64 -11.70 6.74
CA PRO A 98 -10.12 -12.78 7.61
C PRO A 98 -9.74 -14.18 7.12
N ALA A 99 -9.62 -14.36 5.80
CA ALA A 99 -9.23 -15.62 5.17
C ALA A 99 -7.70 -15.86 5.11
N GLY A 100 -6.89 -14.90 5.57
CA GLY A 100 -5.44 -14.95 5.50
C GLY A 100 -4.84 -13.72 4.82
N LYS A 101 -3.56 -13.79 4.49
CA LYS A 101 -2.87 -12.70 3.79
C LYS A 101 -3.25 -12.67 2.32
N THR A 102 -3.44 -11.46 1.84
CA THR A 102 -3.77 -11.16 0.45
C THR A 102 -2.77 -10.15 -0.09
N VAL A 103 -2.36 -10.34 -1.35
CA VAL A 103 -1.54 -9.38 -2.08
C VAL A 103 -2.39 -8.75 -3.17
N GLU A 104 -2.58 -7.43 -3.11
CA GLU A 104 -3.20 -6.66 -4.18
C GLU A 104 -2.12 -5.99 -5.04
N VAL A 105 -2.29 -6.09 -6.35
CA VAL A 105 -1.43 -5.43 -7.35
C VAL A 105 -2.29 -4.54 -8.22
N VAL A 106 -1.97 -3.26 -8.23
CA VAL A 106 -2.68 -2.24 -9.01
C VAL A 106 -1.72 -1.62 -10.01
N VAL A 107 -2.07 -1.61 -11.29
CA VAL A 107 -1.21 -1.05 -12.34
C VAL A 107 -1.82 0.26 -12.85
N PHE A 108 -1.04 1.32 -12.76
CA PHE A 108 -1.40 2.66 -13.21
C PHE A 108 -0.87 2.94 -14.62
N GLU A 109 0.34 2.46 -14.93
CA GLU A 109 0.95 2.61 -16.26
C GLU A 109 1.72 1.34 -16.66
N GLY A 110 1.58 0.97 -17.93
CA GLY A 110 2.27 -0.17 -18.53
C GLY A 110 1.62 -1.51 -18.17
N VAL A 111 2.46 -2.52 -17.92
CA VAL A 111 2.02 -3.89 -17.65
C VAL A 111 2.99 -4.62 -16.75
N VAL A 112 2.47 -5.31 -15.74
CA VAL A 112 3.27 -6.19 -14.88
C VAL A 112 2.89 -7.64 -15.08
N LYS A 113 3.86 -8.53 -14.88
CA LYS A 113 3.64 -9.97 -14.80
C LYS A 113 3.55 -10.37 -13.34
N VAL A 114 2.40 -10.86 -12.90
CA VAL A 114 2.19 -11.37 -11.54
C VAL A 114 2.29 -12.88 -11.56
N ARG A 115 3.22 -13.43 -10.77
CA ARG A 115 3.35 -14.87 -10.51
C ARG A 115 2.99 -15.17 -9.07
N SER A 116 1.95 -15.98 -8.86
CA SER A 116 1.53 -16.40 -7.52
C SER A 116 2.48 -17.46 -6.93
N GLY A 117 2.40 -17.70 -5.62
CA GLY A 117 3.24 -18.69 -4.93
C GLY A 117 3.07 -20.13 -5.45
N ARG A 118 1.92 -20.46 -6.06
CA ARG A 118 1.67 -21.76 -6.70
C ARG A 118 2.10 -21.82 -8.18
N GLY A 119 2.75 -20.79 -8.69
CA GLY A 119 3.33 -20.75 -10.04
C GLY A 119 2.39 -20.24 -11.14
N MET A 120 1.13 -19.96 -10.83
CA MET A 120 0.22 -19.35 -11.81
C MET A 120 0.69 -17.95 -12.15
N THR A 121 0.72 -17.63 -13.45
CA THR A 121 1.23 -16.35 -13.95
C THR A 121 0.17 -15.64 -14.76
N MET A 122 0.08 -14.32 -14.63
CA MET A 122 -0.80 -13.48 -15.43
C MET A 122 -0.20 -12.11 -15.72
N MET A 123 -0.71 -11.46 -16.76
CA MET A 123 -0.40 -10.08 -17.08
C MET A 123 -1.49 -9.18 -16.50
N VAL A 124 -1.08 -8.11 -15.82
CA VAL A 124 -1.97 -7.08 -15.27
C VAL A 124 -1.59 -5.77 -15.95
N HIS A 125 -2.55 -5.19 -16.65
CA HIS A 125 -2.37 -3.99 -17.47
C HIS A 125 -2.80 -2.74 -16.71
N ALA A 126 -2.37 -1.58 -17.18
CA ALA A 126 -2.86 -0.29 -16.71
C ALA A 126 -4.39 -0.26 -16.59
N GLY A 127 -4.89 0.24 -15.45
CA GLY A 127 -6.32 0.26 -15.12
C GLY A 127 -6.85 -1.06 -14.55
N GLN A 128 -5.98 -2.04 -14.30
CA GLN A 128 -6.37 -3.32 -13.71
C GLN A 128 -5.79 -3.50 -12.32
N ARG A 129 -6.55 -4.23 -11.50
CA ARG A 129 -6.16 -4.75 -10.19
C ARG A 129 -6.21 -6.27 -10.22
N ALA A 130 -5.16 -6.91 -9.73
CA ALA A 130 -5.13 -8.32 -9.41
C ALA A 130 -5.07 -8.54 -7.90
N THR A 131 -5.81 -9.52 -7.41
CA THR A 131 -5.83 -9.93 -5.99
C THR A 131 -5.37 -11.38 -5.90
N VAL A 132 -4.32 -11.63 -5.12
CA VAL A 132 -3.73 -12.96 -4.90
C VAL A 132 -3.91 -13.35 -3.44
N SER A 133 -4.58 -14.47 -3.18
CA SER A 133 -4.79 -14.99 -1.83
C SER A 133 -4.61 -16.51 -1.81
N GLY A 134 -4.09 -17.06 -0.71
CA GLY A 134 -3.79 -18.50 -0.58
C GLY A 134 -2.81 -19.05 -1.63
N GLY A 135 -2.01 -18.19 -2.25
CA GLY A 135 -1.09 -18.53 -3.34
C GLY A 135 -1.75 -18.74 -4.71
N VAL A 136 -3.03 -18.41 -4.86
CA VAL A 136 -3.80 -18.45 -6.11
C VAL A 136 -4.21 -17.02 -6.48
N VAL A 137 -4.22 -16.70 -7.77
CA VAL A 137 -4.82 -15.43 -8.20
C VAL A 137 -6.33 -15.59 -8.24
N GLU A 138 -7.04 -14.85 -7.40
CA GLU A 138 -8.48 -15.00 -7.22
C GLU A 138 -9.26 -14.15 -8.21
N ARG A 139 -8.77 -12.94 -8.52
CA ARG A 139 -9.52 -11.99 -9.33
C ARG A 139 -8.60 -11.02 -10.06
N VAL A 140 -8.93 -10.74 -11.32
CA VAL A 140 -8.51 -9.53 -12.03
C VAL A 140 -9.75 -8.70 -12.27
N SER A 141 -9.68 -7.41 -11.94
CA SER A 141 -10.80 -6.50 -12.11
C SER A 141 -10.32 -5.18 -12.67
N LEU A 142 -11.20 -4.50 -13.39
CA LEU A 142 -10.99 -3.11 -13.73
C LEU A 142 -11.03 -2.28 -12.44
N ILE A 143 -10.08 -1.38 -12.32
CA ILE A 143 -10.15 -0.29 -11.36
C ILE A 143 -11.06 0.74 -12.03
N ARG A 144 -11.98 1.33 -11.27
CA ARG A 144 -12.81 2.40 -11.83
C ARG A 144 -11.88 3.50 -12.33
N PRO A 145 -12.16 4.11 -13.49
CA PRO A 145 -11.38 5.24 -13.95
C PRO A 145 -11.75 6.46 -13.11
N GLU A 146 -11.25 6.55 -11.88
CA GLU A 146 -11.12 7.85 -11.26
C GLU A 146 -10.05 8.63 -12.04
N ALA A 147 -10.31 9.91 -12.31
CA ALA A 147 -9.52 10.83 -13.14
C ALA A 147 -8.10 11.15 -12.60
N GLU A 148 -7.59 10.31 -11.69
CA GLU A 148 -6.41 10.54 -10.87
C GLU A 148 -5.55 9.27 -10.72
N MET A 149 -5.46 8.47 -11.79
CA MET A 149 -4.67 7.23 -11.92
C MET A 149 -3.13 7.43 -11.92
N ASP A 150 -2.60 8.46 -11.26
CA ASP A 150 -1.15 8.69 -11.27
C ASP A 150 -0.43 7.99 -10.12
N VAL A 151 -1.01 8.03 -8.93
CA VAL A 151 -0.42 7.43 -7.73
C VAL A 151 -1.55 6.94 -6.81
N PRO A 152 -1.29 5.97 -5.91
CA PRO A 152 -2.28 5.52 -4.94
C PRO A 152 -2.82 6.65 -4.07
N SER A 153 -4.09 6.56 -3.66
CA SER A 153 -4.74 7.58 -2.83
C SER A 153 -3.95 7.88 -1.55
N TRP A 154 -3.37 6.85 -0.90
CA TRP A 154 -2.58 7.03 0.32
C TRP A 154 -1.34 7.90 0.09
N ALA A 155 -0.74 7.83 -1.10
CA ALA A 155 0.41 8.66 -1.45
C ALA A 155 0.05 10.14 -1.55
N LYS A 156 -1.25 10.45 -1.73
CA LYS A 156 -1.83 11.80 -1.74
C LYS A 156 -2.46 12.20 -0.40
N GLY A 157 -2.25 11.41 0.67
CA GLY A 157 -2.84 11.68 1.98
C GLY A 157 -4.34 11.31 2.09
N TRP A 158 -4.83 10.44 1.20
CA TRP A 158 -6.24 9.99 1.21
C TRP A 158 -6.35 8.49 1.41
N LEU A 159 -7.30 8.08 2.25
CA LEU A 159 -7.70 6.68 2.42
C LEU A 159 -9.09 6.51 1.82
N GLU A 160 -9.26 5.51 0.98
CA GLU A 160 -10.52 5.28 0.26
C GLU A 160 -10.97 3.84 0.43
N PHE A 161 -12.21 3.69 0.89
CA PHE A 161 -12.79 2.41 1.24
C PHE A 161 -14.12 2.22 0.52
N ASN A 162 -14.36 0.98 0.10
CA ASN A 162 -15.62 0.56 -0.49
C ASN A 162 -16.04 -0.77 0.16
N GLU A 163 -17.00 -0.70 1.07
CA GLU A 163 -17.51 -1.83 1.86
C GLU A 163 -16.39 -2.61 2.58
N ALA A 164 -15.40 -1.89 3.12
CA ALA A 164 -14.30 -2.48 3.88
C ALA A 164 -14.70 -2.65 5.36
N SER A 165 -14.22 -3.69 6.04
CA SER A 165 -14.47 -3.82 7.48
C SER A 165 -13.75 -2.73 8.27
N MET A 166 -14.31 -2.30 9.40
CA MET A 166 -13.70 -1.35 10.33
C MET A 166 -12.31 -1.82 10.75
N ALA A 167 -12.11 -3.12 10.96
CA ALA A 167 -10.81 -3.69 11.25
C ALA A 167 -9.78 -3.38 10.15
N SER A 168 -10.14 -3.59 8.88
CA SER A 168 -9.26 -3.29 7.75
C SER A 168 -9.02 -1.79 7.59
N VAL A 169 -10.07 -0.98 7.75
CA VAL A 169 -9.98 0.49 7.71
C VAL A 169 -9.05 1.03 8.78
N VAL A 170 -9.17 0.53 10.01
CA VAL A 170 -8.31 0.92 11.13
C VAL A 170 -6.88 0.46 10.90
N GLU A 171 -6.64 -0.73 10.37
CA GLU A 171 -5.30 -1.17 10.00
C GLU A 171 -4.65 -0.19 9.01
N ASP A 172 -5.35 0.16 7.94
CA ASP A 172 -4.86 1.09 6.91
C ASP A 172 -4.66 2.51 7.47
N LEU A 173 -5.56 2.99 8.34
CA LEU A 173 -5.42 4.28 9.00
C LEU A 173 -4.21 4.34 9.92
N GLN A 174 -4.03 3.33 10.78
CA GLN A 174 -2.86 3.24 11.67
C GLN A 174 -1.56 3.13 10.86
N ARG A 175 -1.62 2.43 9.72
CA ARG A 175 -0.49 2.30 8.79
C ARG A 175 -0.11 3.66 8.22
N ALA A 176 -1.07 4.38 7.65
CA ALA A 176 -0.83 5.64 6.98
C ALA A 176 -0.49 6.81 7.92
N THR A 177 -1.00 6.81 9.15
CA THR A 177 -0.96 7.99 10.04
C THR A 177 -0.17 7.78 11.33
N GLY A 178 0.11 6.53 11.71
CA GLY A 178 0.87 6.20 12.91
C GLY A 178 0.05 6.20 14.20
N VAL A 179 -1.19 6.68 14.16
CA VAL A 179 -2.12 6.57 15.30
C VAL A 179 -2.31 5.12 15.72
N LYS A 180 -2.72 4.90 16.97
CA LYS A 180 -3.07 3.59 17.50
C LYS A 180 -4.56 3.57 17.83
N VAL A 181 -5.26 2.56 17.34
CA VAL A 181 -6.70 2.41 17.52
C VAL A 181 -6.98 0.99 17.93
N ARG A 182 -7.58 0.82 19.12
CA ARG A 182 -8.06 -0.47 19.59
C ARG A 182 -9.55 -0.59 19.27
N LEU A 183 -9.92 -1.67 18.58
CA LEU A 183 -11.33 -2.03 18.36
C LEU A 183 -11.80 -2.96 19.49
N VAL A 184 -13.04 -2.77 19.94
CA VAL A 184 -13.64 -3.57 21.01
C VAL A 184 -14.99 -4.10 20.55
N GLY A 185 -15.07 -5.42 20.43
CA GLY A 185 -16.30 -6.13 20.08
C GLY A 185 -16.39 -6.47 18.58
N ALA A 186 -16.90 -7.67 18.30
CA ALA A 186 -17.09 -8.16 16.94
C ALA A 186 -18.01 -7.27 16.07
N PRO A 187 -19.08 -6.62 16.60
CA PRO A 187 -19.89 -5.70 15.81
C PRO A 187 -19.09 -4.49 15.30
N VAL A 188 -18.19 -3.94 16.13
CA VAL A 188 -17.32 -2.83 15.75
C VAL A 188 -16.36 -3.27 14.65
N GLU A 189 -15.63 -4.38 14.86
CA GLU A 189 -14.64 -4.87 13.90
C GLU A 189 -15.22 -5.17 12.51
N ARG A 190 -16.47 -5.64 12.45
CA ARG A 190 -17.14 -6.08 11.23
C ARG A 190 -17.95 -4.98 10.53
N ALA A 191 -18.11 -3.81 11.15
CA ALA A 191 -18.87 -2.72 10.55
C ALA A 191 -18.26 -2.33 9.20
N LEU A 192 -19.12 -2.14 8.18
CA LEU A 192 -18.67 -1.83 6.83
C LEU A 192 -18.55 -0.32 6.65
N ILE A 193 -17.38 0.11 6.20
CA ILE A 193 -17.02 1.49 5.95
C ILE A 193 -16.87 1.71 4.45
N SER A 194 -17.57 2.72 3.96
CA SER A 194 -17.44 3.25 2.61
C SER A 194 -17.21 4.75 2.68
N GLY A 195 -16.28 5.25 1.89
CA GLY A 195 -15.99 6.67 1.81
C GLY A 195 -14.51 6.98 1.66
N ARG A 196 -14.23 8.27 1.54
CA ARG A 196 -12.88 8.83 1.41
C ARG A 196 -12.57 9.69 2.63
N PHE A 197 -11.42 9.43 3.23
CA PHE A 197 -10.98 10.05 4.48
C PHE A 197 -9.58 10.64 4.32
N SER A 198 -9.35 11.81 4.90
CA SER A 198 -8.01 12.42 4.91
C SER A 198 -7.15 11.75 5.96
N ALA A 199 -5.95 11.30 5.56
CA ALA A 199 -4.93 10.76 6.44
C ALA A 199 -4.29 11.87 7.32
N ASP A 200 -4.39 13.13 6.90
CA ASP A 200 -3.84 14.28 7.65
C ASP A 200 -4.68 14.63 8.89
N GLN A 201 -5.93 14.14 8.96
CA GLN A 201 -6.85 14.38 10.07
C GLN A 201 -7.45 13.05 10.57
N PRO A 202 -6.62 12.13 11.13
CA PRO A 202 -7.04 10.77 11.46
C PRO A 202 -8.17 10.72 12.50
N GLU A 203 -8.16 11.63 13.47
CA GLU A 203 -9.23 11.69 14.48
C GLU A 203 -10.58 12.13 13.88
N ASN A 204 -10.56 13.08 12.93
CA ASN A 204 -11.79 13.48 12.24
C ASN A 204 -12.34 12.34 11.39
N ALA A 205 -11.45 11.56 10.76
CA ALA A 205 -11.83 10.34 10.05
C ALA A 205 -12.48 9.31 11.01
N LEU A 206 -11.84 9.02 12.15
CA LEU A 206 -12.37 8.11 13.17
C LEU A 206 -13.72 8.58 13.71
N ALA A 207 -13.86 9.86 14.06
CA ALA A 207 -15.09 10.43 14.56
C ALA A 207 -16.23 10.32 13.54
N ALA A 208 -15.94 10.55 12.25
CA ALA A 208 -16.91 10.40 11.18
C ALA A 208 -17.37 8.94 11.02
N MET A 209 -16.43 7.98 11.02
CA MET A 209 -16.74 6.54 10.94
C MET A 209 -17.59 6.10 12.12
N VAL A 210 -17.19 6.43 13.34
CA VAL A 210 -17.87 6.05 14.58
C VAL A 210 -19.29 6.60 14.65
N ARG A 211 -19.49 7.88 14.27
CA ARG A 211 -20.80 8.53 14.30
C ARG A 211 -21.82 7.87 13.38
N LEU A 212 -21.40 7.40 12.20
CA LEU A 212 -22.30 6.75 11.23
C LEU A 212 -22.83 5.40 11.73
N HIS A 213 -22.08 4.71 12.59
CA HIS A 213 -22.43 3.40 13.11
C HIS A 213 -22.98 3.42 14.55
N GLY A 214 -23.09 4.59 15.18
CA GLY A 214 -23.55 4.71 16.57
C GLY A 214 -22.58 4.11 17.59
N PHE A 215 -21.29 3.98 17.22
CA PHE A 215 -20.25 3.52 18.13
C PHE A 215 -19.76 4.66 19.02
N LYS A 216 -18.87 4.33 19.95
CA LYS A 216 -18.20 5.29 20.83
C LYS A 216 -16.71 5.37 20.51
N LEU A 217 -16.19 6.59 20.38
CA LEU A 217 -14.75 6.86 20.26
C LEU A 217 -14.24 7.42 21.58
N THR A 218 -13.25 6.77 22.18
CA THR A 218 -12.60 7.22 23.42
C THR A 218 -11.13 7.48 23.17
N ARG A 219 -10.63 8.64 23.58
CA ARG A 219 -9.20 8.95 23.55
C ARG A 219 -8.51 8.35 24.77
N GLN A 220 -7.50 7.51 24.54
CA GLN A 220 -6.66 6.88 25.56
C GLN A 220 -5.30 7.58 25.73
N GLY A 221 -4.89 8.40 24.76
CA GLY A 221 -3.64 9.17 24.76
C GLY A 221 -3.56 10.17 23.60
N ALA A 222 -2.39 10.80 23.40
CA ALA A 222 -2.20 11.81 22.36
C ALA A 222 -2.57 11.30 20.95
N ASP A 223 -2.16 10.08 20.60
CA ASP A 223 -2.45 9.41 19.33
C ASP A 223 -3.02 7.99 19.52
N GLN A 224 -3.67 7.77 20.67
CA GLN A 224 -4.23 6.47 21.04
C GLN A 224 -5.72 6.59 21.25
N PHE A 225 -6.47 5.77 20.53
CA PHE A 225 -7.93 5.77 20.51
C PHE A 225 -8.48 4.37 20.73
N GLU A 226 -9.72 4.32 21.18
CA GLU A 226 -10.50 3.09 21.32
C GLU A 226 -11.87 3.30 20.70
N ILE A 227 -12.31 2.32 19.91
CA ILE A 227 -13.67 2.26 19.37
C ILE A 227 -14.39 1.09 20.02
N SER A 228 -15.53 1.37 20.65
CA SER A 228 -16.40 0.36 21.27
C SER A 228 -17.84 0.55 20.83
N GLU A 229 -18.70 -0.43 21.14
CA GLU A 229 -20.15 -0.26 21.06
C GLU A 229 -20.60 0.91 21.97
N GLY A 230 -21.70 1.55 21.57
CA GLY A 230 -22.27 2.75 22.20
C GLY A 230 -23.16 2.47 23.40
#